data_AF-A0AAJ5UAX9-F1
#
_entry.id   AF-A0AAJ5UAX9-F1
#
_cell.length_a   1.000
_cell.length_b   1.000
_cell.length_c   1.000
_cell.angle_alpha   90.00
_cell.angle_beta   90.00
_cell.angle_gamma   90.00
#
_symmetry.space_group_name_H-M   'P 1'
#
loop_
_entity.id
_entity.type
_entity.pdbx_description
1 polymer ?
#
loop_
_entity_poly.entity_id
_entity_poly.type
_entity_poly.pdbx_seq_one_letter_code
_entity_poly.pdbx_strand_id
1 'polypeptide(L)'
;MMNKLFLSWSIAQKGGSRKSNCWDDIANLLDDLRLSNGSVTVDRLDDENYLITEIQVRMEKDFYLVTFMNEDDEVMSIIDLTQPDEKILILGDYWPAGQLTKDFDLVVRIFREFFDTGNVSKNLLN
;
A
#
# COMPACT_ATOMS: atom_id res chain seq x y z
N MET A 1 -21.12 10.34 10.11
CA MET A 1 -20.27 9.16 9.96
C MET A 1 -18.89 9.49 10.49
N MET A 2 -18.29 8.63 11.31
CA MET A 2 -16.93 8.84 11.82
C MET A 2 -15.94 8.51 10.69
N ASN A 3 -14.93 9.36 10.49
CA ASN A 3 -13.85 9.05 9.54
C ASN A 3 -13.03 7.90 10.11
N LYS A 4 -12.92 6.80 9.36
CA LYS A 4 -12.23 5.59 9.79
C LYS A 4 -10.78 5.51 9.32
N LEU A 5 -10.43 6.27 8.29
CA LEU A 5 -9.12 6.21 7.65
C LEU A 5 -8.44 7.56 7.63
N PHE A 6 -7.12 7.54 7.68
CA PHE A 6 -6.26 8.67 7.35
C PHE A 6 -5.45 8.30 6.12
N LEU A 7 -5.54 9.16 5.10
CA LEU A 7 -4.81 9.03 3.85
C LEU A 7 -3.63 9.98 3.89
N SER A 8 -2.45 9.52 3.50
CA SER A 8 -1.32 10.38 3.19
C SER A 8 -0.66 9.95 1.89
N TRP A 9 -0.17 10.91 1.11
CA TRP A 9 0.43 10.63 -0.18
C TRP A 9 1.53 11.61 -0.54
N SER A 10 2.41 11.18 -1.43
CA SER A 10 3.41 11.99 -2.10
C SER A 10 3.55 11.49 -3.53
N ILE A 11 2.95 12.20 -4.49
CA ILE A 11 2.86 11.78 -5.90
C ILE A 11 3.34 12.94 -6.77
N ALA A 12 4.32 12.72 -7.63
CA ALA A 12 4.85 13.73 -8.56
C ALA A 12 5.17 15.10 -7.91
N GLN A 13 5.83 15.08 -6.74
CA GLN A 13 6.17 16.25 -5.91
C GLN A 13 4.99 17.00 -5.28
N LYS A 14 3.77 16.45 -5.36
CA LYS A 14 2.60 16.93 -4.64
C LYS A 14 2.27 15.96 -3.52
N GLY A 15 2.36 16.46 -2.30
CA GLY A 15 1.99 15.71 -1.10
C GLY A 15 0.69 16.21 -0.50
N GLY A 16 0.09 15.39 0.34
CA GLY A 16 -1.05 15.79 1.13
C GLY A 16 -1.48 14.70 2.10
N SER A 17 -2.39 15.06 2.98
CA SER A 17 -3.08 14.11 3.83
C SER A 17 -4.51 14.55 4.10
N ARG A 18 -5.40 13.58 4.31
CA ARG A 18 -6.78 13.84 4.72
C ARG A 18 -7.39 12.64 5.42
N LYS A 19 -8.36 12.90 6.30
CA LYS A 19 -9.25 11.84 6.78
C LYS A 19 -10.24 11.47 5.68
N SER A 20 -10.53 10.18 5.52
CA SER A 20 -11.51 9.69 4.58
C SER A 20 -12.24 8.45 5.10
N ASN A 21 -13.37 8.16 4.49
CA ASN A 21 -14.13 6.93 4.61
C ASN A 21 -14.66 6.47 3.24
N CYS A 22 -14.11 7.02 2.15
CA CYS A 22 -14.56 6.81 0.78
C CYS A 22 -13.53 6.00 0.01
N TRP A 23 -13.96 4.90 -0.59
CA TRP A 23 -13.09 4.09 -1.46
C TRP A 23 -12.55 4.90 -2.64
N ASP A 24 -13.38 5.76 -3.24
CA ASP A 24 -12.98 6.53 -4.42
C ASP A 24 -11.82 7.49 -4.10
N ASP A 25 -11.68 7.95 -2.86
CA ASP A 25 -10.52 8.75 -2.45
C ASP A 25 -9.22 7.96 -2.54
N ILE A 26 -9.25 6.67 -2.16
CA ILE A 26 -8.10 5.76 -2.24
C ILE A 26 -7.85 5.39 -3.70
N ALA A 27 -8.89 4.99 -4.43
CA ALA A 27 -8.78 4.56 -5.83
C ALA A 27 -8.19 5.67 -6.71
N ASN A 28 -8.66 6.92 -6.56
CA ASN A 28 -8.12 8.05 -7.30
C ASN A 28 -6.62 8.29 -6.99
N LEU A 29 -6.19 8.14 -5.74
CA LEU A 29 -4.77 8.25 -5.39
C LEU A 29 -3.93 7.10 -5.98
N LEU A 30 -4.46 5.88 -6.03
CA LEU A 30 -3.80 4.74 -6.66
C LEU A 30 -3.69 4.93 -8.18
N ASP A 31 -4.71 5.47 -8.83
CA ASP A 31 -4.69 5.79 -10.27
C ASP A 31 -3.69 6.92 -10.58
N ASP A 32 -3.65 7.98 -9.76
CA ASP A 32 -2.64 9.03 -9.87
C ASP A 32 -1.21 8.47 -9.67
N LEU A 33 -1.04 7.56 -8.71
CA LEU A 33 0.22 6.86 -8.46
C LEU A 33 0.60 5.98 -9.64
N ARG A 34 -0.32 5.26 -10.30
CA ARG A 34 0.00 4.43 -11.47
C ARG A 34 0.67 5.24 -12.59
N LEU A 35 0.34 6.52 -12.71
CA LEU A 35 0.86 7.40 -13.75
C LEU A 35 2.16 8.11 -13.37
N SER A 36 2.64 7.98 -12.12
CA SER A 36 3.78 8.75 -11.62
C SER A 36 4.42 8.20 -10.34
N ASN A 37 5.72 8.43 -10.15
CA ASN A 37 6.40 7.91 -8.97
C ASN A 37 5.88 8.56 -7.68
N GLY A 38 5.81 7.78 -6.61
CA GLY A 38 5.32 8.27 -5.33
C GLY A 38 4.94 7.21 -4.31
N SER A 39 4.16 7.63 -3.33
CA SER A 39 3.58 6.75 -2.33
C SER A 39 2.17 7.14 -1.94
N VAL A 40 1.40 6.15 -1.53
CA VAL A 40 0.08 6.29 -0.90
C VAL A 40 0.08 5.42 0.36
N THR A 41 -0.33 6.00 1.47
CA THR A 41 -0.51 5.34 2.76
C THR A 41 -1.96 5.49 3.21
N VAL A 42 -2.52 4.41 3.75
CA VAL A 42 -3.84 4.39 4.38
C VAL A 42 -3.68 3.84 5.79
N ASP A 43 -3.87 4.70 6.77
CA ASP A 43 -3.88 4.35 8.19
C ASP A 43 -5.31 4.15 8.66
N ARG A 44 -5.50 3.19 9.57
CA ARG A 44 -6.75 3.07 10.34
C ARG A 44 -6.71 3.98 11.55
N LEU A 45 -7.84 4.66 11.77
CA LEU A 45 -8.06 5.52 12.93
C LEU A 45 -8.91 4.84 14.01
N ASP A 46 -9.49 3.68 13.71
CA ASP A 46 -10.19 2.81 14.66
C ASP A 46 -9.30 1.63 15.04
N ASP A 47 -9.16 1.44 16.35
CA ASP A 47 -8.21 0.57 17.03
C ASP A 47 -8.86 -0.74 17.55
N GLU A 48 -10.14 -0.97 17.27
CA GLU A 48 -10.87 -2.14 17.77
C GLU A 48 -10.87 -3.30 16.75
N ASN A 49 -10.12 -4.38 17.05
CA ASN A 49 -10.17 -5.71 16.42
C ASN A 49 -9.50 -5.91 15.04
N TYR A 50 -8.52 -5.08 14.65
CA TYR A 50 -7.83 -5.22 13.36
C TYR A 50 -6.37 -5.61 13.54
N LEU A 51 -5.91 -6.57 12.73
CA LEU A 51 -4.51 -7.06 12.75
C LEU A 51 -3.57 -6.17 11.92
N ILE A 52 -4.10 -5.26 11.11
CA ILE A 52 -3.34 -4.35 10.22
C ILE A 52 -3.76 -2.92 10.53
N THR A 53 -2.78 -2.08 10.85
CA THR A 53 -2.96 -0.68 11.27
C THR A 53 -2.69 0.28 10.11
N GLU A 54 -1.77 -0.07 9.22
CA GLU A 54 -1.35 0.75 8.07
C GLU A 54 -1.13 -0.14 6.85
N ILE A 55 -1.53 0.35 5.68
CA ILE A 55 -1.02 -0.15 4.39
C ILE A 55 -0.38 0.99 3.61
N GLN A 56 0.72 0.68 2.92
CA GLN A 56 1.42 1.63 2.08
C GLN A 56 1.81 0.97 0.76
N VAL A 57 1.70 1.74 -0.31
CA VAL A 57 2.34 1.41 -1.60
C VAL A 57 3.33 2.50 -1.96
N ARG A 58 4.53 2.08 -2.38
CA ARG A 58 5.51 2.94 -3.05
C ARG A 58 5.65 2.47 -4.49
N MET A 59 5.67 3.41 -5.43
CA MET A 59 5.84 3.10 -6.84
C MET A 59 7.03 3.88 -7.42
N GLU A 60 7.91 3.16 -8.13
CA GLU A 60 8.87 3.73 -9.05
C GLU A 60 9.03 2.84 -10.29
N LYS A 61 8.93 3.43 -11.49
CA LYS A 61 9.14 2.74 -12.79
C LYS A 61 8.35 1.43 -12.91
N ASP A 62 7.05 1.49 -12.63
CA ASP A 62 6.09 0.37 -12.69
C ASP A 62 6.32 -0.76 -11.67
N PHE A 63 7.25 -0.59 -10.73
CA PHE A 63 7.40 -1.50 -9.60
C PHE A 63 6.68 -0.94 -8.38
N TYR A 64 5.84 -1.78 -7.78
CA TYR A 64 5.08 -1.48 -6.59
C TYR A 64 5.65 -2.27 -5.41
N LEU A 65 6.08 -1.56 -4.39
CA LEU A 65 6.36 -2.12 -3.06
C LEU A 65 5.11 -1.90 -2.21
N VAL A 66 4.45 -2.97 -1.79
CA VAL A 66 3.32 -2.90 -0.86
C VAL A 66 3.78 -3.40 0.50
N THR A 67 3.60 -2.56 1.52
CA THR A 67 3.92 -2.88 2.91
C THR A 67 2.70 -2.75 3.80
N PHE A 68 2.69 -3.56 4.86
CA PHE A 68 1.64 -3.63 5.86
C PHE A 68 2.26 -3.47 7.23
N MET A 69 1.68 -2.65 8.10
CA MET A 69 2.03 -2.60 9.51
C MET A 69 0.97 -3.35 10.31
N ASN A 70 1.38 -4.26 11.19
CA ASN A 70 0.46 -4.95 12.08
C ASN A 70 0.28 -4.21 13.42
N GLU A 71 -0.55 -4.76 14.30
CA GLU A 71 -0.80 -4.22 15.64
C GLU A 71 0.43 -4.26 16.59
N ASP A 72 1.44 -5.05 16.25
CA ASP A 72 2.71 -5.17 16.97
C ASP A 72 3.83 -4.29 16.37
N ASP A 73 3.47 -3.32 15.50
CA ASP A 73 4.39 -2.44 14.76
C ASP A 73 5.39 -3.18 13.83
N GLU A 74 5.11 -4.44 13.48
CA GLU A 74 5.92 -5.19 12.50
C GLU A 74 5.50 -4.86 11.08
N VAL A 75 6.50 -4.62 10.22
CA VAL A 75 6.29 -4.34 8.80
C VAL A 75 6.44 -5.61 7.97
N MET A 76 5.38 -5.96 7.25
CA MET A 76 5.33 -7.06 6.29
C MET A 76 5.25 -6.53 4.86
N SER A 77 5.55 -7.38 3.88
CA SER A 77 5.41 -7.09 2.44
C SER A 77 4.93 -8.33 1.70
N ILE A 78 4.54 -8.16 0.42
CA ILE A 78 4.27 -9.28 -0.49
C ILE A 78 5.57 -10.08 -0.67
N ILE A 79 5.47 -11.41 -0.84
CA ILE A 79 6.63 -12.27 -1.11
C ILE A 79 6.37 -13.13 -2.36
N ASP A 80 7.21 -12.95 -3.38
CA ASP A 80 7.29 -13.79 -4.57
C ASP A 80 8.68 -14.44 -4.66
N LEU A 81 8.76 -15.69 -4.20
CA LEU A 81 10.00 -16.47 -4.20
C LEU A 81 10.42 -16.94 -5.59
N THR A 82 9.62 -16.69 -6.64
CA THR A 82 9.96 -17.03 -8.02
C THR A 82 10.79 -15.94 -8.70
N GLN A 83 10.86 -14.75 -8.11
CA GLN A 83 11.66 -13.64 -8.63
C GLN A 83 13.16 -13.90 -8.49
N PRO A 84 13.99 -13.32 -9.38
CA PRO A 84 15.43 -13.39 -9.25
C PRO A 84 15.92 -12.73 -7.95
N ASP A 85 17.09 -13.16 -7.47
CA ASP A 85 17.83 -12.50 -6.40
C ASP A 85 18.49 -11.21 -6.92
N GLU A 86 17.64 -10.22 -7.24
CA GLU A 86 18.03 -8.89 -7.65
C GLU A 86 17.44 -7.84 -6.71
N LYS A 87 18.05 -6.65 -6.72
CA LYS A 87 17.55 -5.49 -5.98
C LYS A 87 17.15 -4.38 -6.93
N ILE A 88 15.96 -3.82 -6.71
CA ILE A 88 15.39 -2.75 -7.50
C ILE A 88 15.30 -1.49 -6.63
N LEU A 89 15.65 -0.36 -7.21
CA LEU A 89 15.58 0.94 -6.55
C LEU A 89 14.13 1.43 -6.52
N ILE A 90 13.60 1.70 -5.33
CA ILE A 90 12.29 2.31 -5.09
C ILE A 90 12.49 3.52 -4.16
N LEU A 91 12.27 4.72 -4.69
CA LEU A 91 12.33 6.00 -4.00
C LEU A 91 13.62 6.25 -3.20
N GLY A 92 14.75 5.73 -3.68
CA GLY A 92 16.07 5.90 -3.08
C GLY A 92 16.58 4.69 -2.29
N ASP A 93 15.73 3.69 -2.04
CA ASP A 93 16.09 2.46 -1.32
C ASP A 93 16.09 1.24 -2.24
N TYR A 94 16.97 0.26 -1.96
CA TYR A 94 17.04 -0.98 -2.71
C TYR A 94 16.21 -2.09 -2.05
N TRP A 95 15.27 -2.65 -2.80
CA TRP A 95 14.36 -3.71 -2.36
C TRP A 95 14.57 -4.99 -3.17
N PRO A 96 14.53 -6.18 -2.54
CA PRO A 96 14.50 -7.45 -3.26
C PRO A 96 13.35 -7.49 -4.27
N ALA A 97 13.61 -7.99 -5.49
CA ALA A 97 12.55 -8.12 -6.51
C ALA A 97 11.39 -8.99 -6.04
N GLY A 98 11.66 -10.01 -5.21
CA GLY A 98 10.63 -10.83 -4.58
C GLY A 98 9.68 -10.08 -3.64
N GLN A 99 9.98 -8.84 -3.24
CA GLN A 99 9.08 -7.99 -2.44
C GLN A 99 8.25 -7.01 -3.29
N LEU A 100 8.41 -7.07 -4.61
CA LEU A 100 7.82 -6.12 -5.54
C LEU A 100 6.84 -6.83 -6.47
N THR A 101 5.85 -6.08 -6.93
CA THR A 101 4.95 -6.52 -8.00
C THR A 101 4.89 -5.49 -9.10
N LYS A 102 4.53 -5.93 -10.31
CA LYS A 102 4.11 -5.07 -11.42
C LYS A 102 2.60 -5.13 -11.68
N ASP A 103 1.90 -6.00 -10.94
CA ASP A 103 0.46 -6.17 -11.05
C ASP A 103 -0.25 -5.06 -10.27
N PHE A 104 -0.63 -3.99 -10.97
CA PHE A 104 -1.41 -2.91 -10.39
C PHE A 104 -2.80 -3.38 -9.90
N ASP A 105 -3.42 -4.35 -10.58
CA ASP A 105 -4.73 -4.86 -10.16
C ASP A 105 -4.62 -5.63 -8.83
N LEU A 106 -3.46 -6.25 -8.54
CA LEU A 106 -3.16 -6.79 -7.21
C LEU A 106 -3.09 -5.67 -6.16
N VAL A 107 -2.38 -4.57 -6.43
CA VAL A 107 -2.31 -3.41 -5.52
C VAL A 107 -3.71 -2.89 -5.20
N VAL A 108 -4.55 -2.68 -6.22
CA VAL A 108 -5.94 -2.20 -6.03
C VAL A 108 -6.75 -3.19 -5.21
N ARG A 109 -6.64 -4.51 -5.47
CA ARG A 109 -7.35 -5.55 -4.70
C ARG A 109 -6.94 -5.57 -3.23
N ILE A 110 -5.64 -5.43 -2.94
CA ILE A 110 -5.13 -5.37 -1.57
C ILE A 110 -5.71 -4.15 -0.82
N PHE A 111 -5.63 -2.96 -1.42
CA PHE A 111 -6.18 -1.75 -0.81
C PHE A 111 -7.69 -1.84 -0.64
N ARG A 112 -8.39 -2.49 -1.58
CA ARG A 112 -9.83 -2.72 -1.49
C ARG A 112 -10.20 -3.63 -0.33
N GLU A 113 -9.49 -4.76 -0.17
CA GLU A 113 -9.74 -5.67 0.95
C GLU A 113 -9.49 -4.99 2.29
N PHE A 114 -8.40 -4.21 2.40
CA PHE A 114 -8.12 -3.44 3.60
C PHE A 114 -9.19 -2.39 3.90
N PHE A 115 -9.71 -1.72 2.88
CA PHE A 115 -10.81 -0.77 3.04
C PHE A 115 -12.09 -1.46 3.53
N ASP A 116 -12.46 -2.58 2.92
CA ASP A 116 -13.71 -3.29 3.20
C ASP A 116 -13.69 -4.04 4.54
N THR A 117 -12.53 -4.60 4.92
CA THR A 117 -12.41 -5.53 6.06
C THR A 117 -11.51 -5.05 7.19
N GLY A 118 -10.65 -4.07 6.93
CA GLY A 118 -9.56 -3.67 7.83
C GLY A 118 -8.43 -4.69 7.96
N ASN A 119 -8.36 -5.67 7.06
CA ASN A 119 -7.31 -6.68 7.03
C ASN A 119 -6.96 -7.03 5.58
N VAL A 120 -5.92 -7.84 5.38
CA VAL A 120 -5.52 -8.37 4.07
C VAL A 120 -5.31 -9.87 4.19
N SER A 121 -6.00 -10.63 3.34
CA SER A 121 -5.91 -12.08 3.37
C SER A 121 -4.51 -12.56 2.97
N LYS A 122 -3.97 -13.55 3.68
CA LYS A 122 -2.69 -14.19 3.31
C LYS A 122 -2.67 -14.72 1.87
N ASN A 123 -3.83 -15.11 1.35
CA ASN A 123 -3.96 -15.57 -0.04
C ASN A 123 -3.63 -14.49 -1.09
N LEU A 124 -3.64 -13.20 -0.73
CA LEU A 124 -3.21 -12.10 -1.60
C LEU A 124 -1.71 -11.78 -1.47
N LEU A 125 -1.03 -12.33 -0.46
CA LEU A 125 0.36 -12.00 -0.12
C LEU A 125 1.40 -12.98 -0.70
N ASN A 126 0.91 -14.08 -1.30
CA ASN A 126 1.64 -15.25 -1.83
C ASN A 126 2.50 -16.02 -0.82
#